data_AF-A0A2J0LR12-F1
#
_entry.id   AF-A0A2J0LR12-F1
#
_cell.length_a   1.000
_cell.length_b   1.000
_cell.length_c   1.000
_cell.angle_alpha   90.00
_cell.angle_beta   90.00
_cell.angle_gamma   90.00
#
_symmetry.space_group_name_H-M   'P 1'
#
loop_
_entity.id
_entity.type
_entity.pdbx_description
1 polymer ?
#
loop_
_entity_poly.entity_id
_entity_poly.type
_entity_poly.pdbx_seq_one_letter_code
_entity_poly.pdbx_strand_id
1 'polypeptide(L)'
;MKKLPKFKTEEEEARFWDTHSPLDYPGEFSEVREPFEFAPSLLKKVVGRREERKRQLTLRMGQRQIDLAKVIAKYKGLGYQTLMRIWVIAGIRQEFKEHPEIEKLLTAK
;
A
#
# COMPACT_ATOMS: atom_id res chain seq x y z
N MET A 1 32.00 -10.32 -27.67
CA MET A 1 30.95 -9.57 -26.96
C MET A 1 29.79 -9.40 -27.91
N LYS A 2 28.56 -9.77 -27.50
CA LYS A 2 27.36 -9.64 -28.35
C LYS A 2 26.98 -8.16 -28.43
N LYS A 3 26.60 -7.70 -29.63
CA LYS A 3 26.13 -6.32 -29.87
C LYS A 3 24.61 -6.31 -29.93
N LEU A 4 23.99 -5.26 -29.42
CA LEU A 4 22.55 -5.11 -29.47
C LEU A 4 22.11 -4.84 -30.93
N PRO A 5 21.10 -5.54 -31.47
CA PRO A 5 20.61 -5.27 -32.81
C PRO A 5 19.91 -3.91 -32.88
N LYS A 6 19.89 -3.30 -34.08
CA LYS A 6 19.14 -2.06 -34.31
C LYS A 6 17.67 -2.39 -34.58
N PHE A 7 16.79 -2.08 -33.65
CA PHE A 7 15.35 -2.27 -33.80
C PHE A 7 14.76 -1.19 -34.69
N LYS A 8 13.82 -1.56 -35.55
CA LYS A 8 13.09 -0.60 -36.39
C LYS A 8 11.80 -0.12 -35.74
N THR A 9 11.23 -0.93 -34.83
CA THR A 9 9.99 -0.64 -34.12
C THR A 9 10.09 -1.05 -32.65
N GLU A 10 9.30 -0.40 -31.80
CA GLU A 10 9.21 -0.71 -30.36
C GLU A 10 8.72 -2.14 -30.10
N GLU A 11 7.80 -2.64 -30.93
CA GLU A 11 7.30 -4.02 -30.84
C GLU A 11 8.39 -5.07 -31.11
N GLU A 12 9.35 -4.78 -31.99
CA GLU A 12 10.48 -5.66 -32.29
C GLU A 12 11.43 -5.75 -31.10
N GLU A 13 11.68 -4.62 -30.44
CA GLU A 13 12.48 -4.55 -29.22
C GLU A 13 11.82 -5.31 -28.06
N ALA A 14 10.51 -5.15 -27.86
CA ALA A 14 9.78 -5.88 -26.83
C ALA A 14 9.90 -7.41 -27.00
N ARG A 15 9.66 -7.91 -28.22
CA ARG A 15 9.78 -9.34 -28.54
C ARG A 15 11.20 -9.87 -28.38
N PHE A 16 12.21 -9.04 -28.65
CA PHE A 16 13.60 -9.40 -28.43
C PHE A 16 13.88 -9.60 -26.94
N TRP A 17 13.43 -8.67 -26.09
CA TRP A 17 13.61 -8.75 -24.64
C TRP A 17 12.76 -9.81 -23.93
N ASP A 18 11.69 -10.30 -24.56
CA ASP A 18 10.95 -11.48 -24.06
C ASP A 18 11.83 -12.75 -23.98
N THR A 19 12.89 -12.81 -24.81
CA THR A 19 13.74 -14.00 -24.97
C THR A 19 15.21 -13.79 -24.62
N HIS A 20 15.66 -12.55 -24.45
CA HIS A 20 17.07 -12.20 -24.22
C HIS A 20 17.25 -11.49 -22.87
N SER A 21 18.37 -11.76 -22.17
CA SER A 21 18.67 -11.08 -20.91
C SER A 21 19.50 -9.81 -21.17
N PRO A 22 19.22 -8.68 -20.48
CA PRO A 22 20.08 -7.50 -20.52
C PRO A 22 21.53 -7.77 -20.07
N LEU A 23 21.72 -8.80 -19.24
CA LEU A 23 23.05 -9.23 -18.77
C LEU A 23 23.92 -9.82 -19.89
N ASP A 24 23.33 -10.22 -21.03
CA ASP A 24 24.06 -10.75 -22.19
C ASP A 24 24.78 -9.64 -23.00
N TYR A 25 24.50 -8.37 -22.69
CA TYR A 25 24.99 -7.18 -23.41
C TYR A 25 25.66 -6.15 -22.49
N PRO A 26 26.61 -6.53 -21.61
CA PRO A 26 27.13 -5.66 -20.55
C PRO A 26 27.90 -4.42 -21.05
N GLY A 27 28.38 -4.43 -22.30
CA GLY A 27 29.09 -3.30 -22.92
C GLY A 27 28.19 -2.31 -23.65
N GLU A 28 26.89 -2.58 -23.76
CA GLU A 28 25.91 -1.73 -24.45
C GLU A 28 25.18 -0.78 -23.49
N PHE A 29 25.35 -0.94 -22.18
CA PHE A 29 24.73 -0.12 -21.15
C PHE A 29 25.76 0.80 -20.48
N SER A 30 25.38 2.05 -20.23
CA SER A 30 26.16 2.99 -19.43
C SER A 30 25.76 2.89 -17.95
N GLU A 31 26.76 2.93 -17.07
CA GLU A 31 26.54 2.96 -15.64
C GLU A 31 25.97 4.33 -15.24
N VAL A 32 24.74 4.35 -14.71
CA VAL A 32 24.12 5.56 -14.19
C VAL A 32 24.80 5.92 -12.87
N ARG A 33 25.61 6.99 -12.87
CA ARG A 33 26.33 7.47 -11.67
C ARG A 33 25.52 8.44 -10.82
N GLU A 34 24.46 9.00 -11.37
CA GLU A 34 23.58 9.90 -10.64
C GLU A 34 22.58 9.09 -9.80
N PRO A 35 22.35 9.45 -8.53
CA PRO A 35 21.29 8.85 -7.74
C PRO A 35 19.97 9.03 -8.49
N PHE A 36 19.23 7.95 -8.67
CA PHE A 36 17.88 8.00 -9.22
C PHE A 36 16.99 8.82 -8.28
N GLU A 37 16.83 10.12 -8.56
CA GLU A 37 15.95 10.98 -7.78
C GLU A 37 14.50 10.72 -8.20
N PHE A 38 13.74 10.07 -7.31
CA PHE A 38 12.30 9.90 -7.51
C PHE A 38 11.64 11.26 -7.68
N ALA A 39 10.76 11.37 -8.67
CA ALA A 39 9.94 12.57 -8.86
C ALA A 39 9.34 13.03 -7.51
N PRO A 40 9.41 14.34 -7.15
CA PRO A 40 8.93 14.84 -5.86
C PRO A 40 7.48 14.47 -5.51
N SER A 41 6.65 14.24 -6.53
CA SER A 41 5.27 13.76 -6.41
C SER A 41 5.16 12.33 -5.87
N LEU A 42 6.11 11.45 -6.21
CA LEU A 42 6.22 10.09 -5.66
C LEU A 42 6.69 10.14 -4.21
N LEU A 43 7.65 11.02 -3.89
CA LEU A 43 8.12 11.22 -2.51
C LEU A 43 7.01 11.73 -1.59
N LYS A 44 6.18 12.70 -2.03
CA LYS A 44 5.00 13.15 -1.26
C LYS A 44 4.01 12.01 -0.99
N LYS A 45 3.71 11.14 -1.97
CA LYS A 45 2.86 9.95 -1.78
C LYS A 45 3.48 8.91 -0.84
N VAL A 46 4.81 8.85 -0.74
CA VAL A 46 5.52 7.94 0.18
C VAL A 46 5.56 8.52 1.60
N VAL A 47 5.72 9.82 1.76
CA VAL A 47 5.70 10.52 3.06
C VAL A 47 4.28 10.55 3.64
N GLY A 48 3.24 10.83 2.85
CA GLY A 48 1.84 10.72 3.31
C GLY A 48 1.49 9.29 3.75
N ARG A 49 1.95 8.27 3.00
CA ARG A 49 1.84 6.85 3.43
C ARG A 49 2.60 6.53 4.71
N ARG A 50 3.62 7.32 5.07
CA ARG A 50 4.39 7.17 6.31
C ARG A 50 3.57 7.59 7.53
N GLU A 51 2.72 8.61 7.38
CA GLU A 51 1.74 9.04 8.39
C GLU A 51 0.58 8.06 8.53
N GLU A 52 0.19 7.39 7.43
CA GLU A 52 -0.83 6.33 7.40
C GLU A 52 -0.33 4.96 7.91
N ARG A 53 0.88 4.87 8.49
CA ARG A 53 1.36 3.60 9.05
C ARG A 53 0.45 3.16 10.17
N LYS A 54 -0.23 2.03 9.94
CA LYS A 54 -1.05 1.33 10.93
C LYS A 54 -0.20 1.08 12.17
N ARG A 55 -0.57 1.70 13.28
CA ARG A 55 0.03 1.41 14.59
C ARG A 55 -0.62 0.15 15.14
N GLN A 56 0.18 -0.73 15.74
CA GLN A 56 -0.35 -1.90 16.43
C GLN A 56 -1.14 -1.45 17.66
N LEU A 57 -2.35 -1.98 17.79
CA LEU A 57 -3.23 -1.73 18.92
C LEU A 57 -3.45 -3.06 19.65
N THR A 58 -2.95 -3.16 20.88
CA THR A 58 -3.17 -4.31 21.76
C THR A 58 -4.26 -3.97 22.77
N LEU A 59 -5.40 -4.66 22.70
CA LEU A 59 -6.52 -4.48 23.62
C LEU A 59 -6.83 -5.80 24.33
N ARG A 60 -7.12 -5.73 25.63
CA ARG A 60 -7.67 -6.87 26.37
C ARG A 60 -9.17 -6.92 26.13
N MET A 61 -9.67 -8.09 25.76
CA MET A 61 -11.08 -8.32 25.49
C MET A 61 -11.53 -9.62 26.17
N GLY A 62 -12.81 -9.72 26.50
CA GLY A 62 -13.36 -10.96 27.03
C GLY A 62 -13.32 -12.06 25.98
N GLN A 63 -12.97 -13.28 26.39
CA GLN A 63 -12.83 -14.43 25.48
C GLN A 63 -14.09 -14.66 24.63
N ARG A 64 -15.28 -14.61 25.26
CA ARG A 64 -16.57 -14.76 24.58
C ARG A 64 -16.81 -13.72 23.49
N GLN A 65 -16.36 -12.47 23.68
CA GLN A 65 -16.51 -11.41 22.68
C GLN A 65 -15.65 -11.69 21.45
N ILE A 66 -14.41 -12.16 21.67
CA ILE A 66 -13.49 -12.54 20.59
C ILE A 66 -14.09 -13.69 19.78
N ASP A 67 -14.65 -14.70 20.44
CA ASP A 67 -15.20 -15.87 19.76
C ASP A 67 -16.46 -15.52 18.95
N LEU A 68 -17.36 -14.72 19.51
CA LEU A 68 -18.54 -14.22 18.78
C LEU A 68 -18.12 -13.39 17.55
N ALA A 69 -17.13 -12.51 17.70
CA ALA A 69 -16.64 -11.71 16.58
C ALA A 69 -16.01 -12.58 15.49
N LYS A 70 -15.30 -13.65 15.83
CA LYS A 70 -14.78 -14.63 14.85
C LYS A 70 -15.90 -15.33 14.09
N VAL A 71 -16.97 -15.75 14.78
CA VAL A 71 -18.13 -16.38 14.14
C VAL A 71 -18.80 -15.42 13.15
N ILE A 72 -19.04 -14.18 13.57
CA ILE A 72 -19.64 -13.14 12.71
C ILE A 72 -18.73 -12.83 11.51
N ALA A 73 -17.41 -12.76 11.73
CA ALA A 73 -16.45 -12.51 10.66
C ALA A 73 -16.49 -13.63 9.61
N LYS A 74 -16.50 -14.90 10.06
CA LYS A 74 -16.62 -16.06 9.17
C LYS A 74 -17.92 -16.04 8.37
N TYR A 75 -19.04 -15.75 9.02
CA TYR A 75 -20.33 -15.60 8.34
C TYR A 75 -20.31 -14.51 7.27
N LYS A 76 -19.61 -13.39 7.52
CA LYS A 76 -19.44 -12.29 6.57
C LYS A 76 -18.33 -12.52 5.53
N GLY A 77 -17.62 -13.66 5.55
CA GLY A 77 -16.49 -13.92 4.66
C GLY A 77 -15.28 -13.00 4.91
N LEU A 78 -15.13 -12.48 6.12
CA LEU A 78 -14.06 -11.56 6.51
C LEU A 78 -13.12 -12.19 7.55
N GLY A 79 -11.87 -11.74 7.59
CA GLY A 79 -10.99 -12.00 8.72
C GLY A 79 -11.47 -11.25 9.97
N TYR A 80 -11.38 -11.87 11.15
CA TYR A 80 -11.79 -11.26 12.43
C TYR A 80 -11.17 -9.87 12.66
N GLN A 81 -9.87 -9.71 12.40
CA GLN A 81 -9.19 -8.42 12.55
C GLN A 81 -9.75 -7.34 11.60
N THR A 82 -10.17 -7.74 10.39
CA THR A 82 -10.82 -6.83 9.44
C THR A 82 -12.19 -6.41 9.95
N LEU A 83 -13.00 -7.34 10.45
CA LEU A 83 -14.29 -7.03 11.06
C LEU A 83 -14.13 -6.06 12.25
N MET A 84 -13.18 -6.31 13.14
CA MET A 84 -12.90 -5.42 14.27
C MET A 84 -12.56 -4.00 13.81
N ARG A 85 -11.75 -3.85 12.76
CA ARG A 85 -11.43 -2.53 12.20
C ARG A 85 -12.67 -1.84 11.65
N ILE A 86 -13.54 -2.56 10.97
CA ILE A 86 -14.81 -2.01 10.45
C ILE A 86 -15.67 -1.49 11.60
N TRP A 87 -15.81 -2.28 12.68
CA TRP A 87 -16.59 -1.86 13.85
C TRP A 87 -16.00 -0.64 14.56
N VAL A 88 -14.67 -0.56 14.71
CA VAL A 88 -14.03 0.64 15.29
C VAL A 88 -14.32 1.87 14.45
N ILE A 89 -14.20 1.78 13.12
CA ILE A 89 -14.51 2.90 12.21
C ILE A 89 -15.99 3.28 12.31
N ALA A 90 -16.89 2.29 12.33
CA ALA A 90 -18.31 2.52 12.44
C ALA A 90 -18.68 3.20 13.77
N GLY A 91 -18.10 2.73 14.88
CA GLY A 91 -18.27 3.32 16.21
C GLY A 91 -17.82 4.78 16.24
N ILE A 92 -16.61 5.08 15.76
CA ILE A 92 -16.12 6.47 15.69
C ILE A 92 -17.06 7.37 14.85
N ARG A 93 -17.53 6.87 13.71
CA ARG A 93 -18.48 7.62 12.86
C ARG A 93 -19.81 7.87 13.56
N GLN A 94 -20.29 6.89 14.32
CA GLN A 94 -21.51 7.02 15.10
C GLN A 94 -21.34 8.06 16.20
N GLU A 95 -20.22 8.05 16.93
CA GLU A 95 -19.91 9.06 17.94
C GLU A 95 -19.87 10.48 17.35
N PHE A 96 -19.27 10.68 16.18
CA PHE A 96 -19.29 12.00 15.52
C PHE A 96 -20.70 12.42 15.08
N LYS A 97 -21.55 11.46 14.70
CA LYS A 97 -22.93 11.76 14.31
C LYS A 97 -23.79 12.13 15.53
N GLU A 98 -23.60 11.44 16.65
CA GLU A 98 -24.36 11.65 17.89
C GLU A 98 -23.84 12.85 18.69
N HIS A 99 -22.53 13.11 18.62
CA HIS A 99 -21.84 14.18 19.33
C HIS A 99 -20.99 15.05 18.38
N PRO A 100 -21.63 15.94 17.58
CA PRO A 100 -20.93 16.82 16.65
C PRO A 100 -19.91 17.77 17.31
N GLU A 101 -20.04 18.02 18.61
CA GLU A 101 -19.07 18.76 19.41
C GLU A 101 -17.69 18.11 19.43
N ILE A 102 -17.59 16.78 19.38
CA ILE A 102 -16.31 16.06 19.35
C ILE A 102 -15.55 16.36 18.05
N GLU A 103 -16.26 16.47 16.93
CA GLU A 103 -15.67 16.82 15.63
C GLU A 103 -15.15 18.27 15.62
N LYS A 104 -15.86 19.18 16.29
CA LYS A 104 -15.43 20.59 16.46
C LYS A 104 -14.14 20.70 17.29
N LEU A 105 -13.96 19.86 18.31
CA LEU A 105 -12.72 19.84 19.12
C LEU A 105 -11.50 19.37 18.31
N LEU A 106 -11.70 18.55 17.28
CA LEU A 106 -10.62 18.06 16.41
C LEU A 106 -10.24 19.07 15.32
N THR A 107 -11.17 19.91 14.89
CA THR A 107 -10.98 20.93 13.84
C THR A 107 -10.54 22.30 14.38
N ALA A 108 -10.68 22.53 15.69
CA ALA A 108 -10.27 23.79 16.35
C ALA A 108 -8.76 23.89 16.63
N LYS A 109 -7.91 23.09 15.97
CA LYS A 109 -6.46 23.05 16.20
C LYS A 109 -5.65 23.55 15.01
#